data_AF-A0A3R9GPM8-F1
#
_entry.id   AF-A0A3R9GPM8-F1
#
_cell.length_a   1.000
_cell.length_b   1.000
_cell.length_c   1.000
_cell.angle_alpha   90.00
_cell.angle_beta   90.00
_cell.angle_gamma   90.00
#
_symmetry.space_group_name_H-M   'P 1'
#
loop_
_entity.id
_entity.type
_entity.pdbx_description
1 polymer ?
#
loop_
_entity_poly.entity_id
_entity_poly.type
_entity_poly.pdbx_seq_one_letter_code
_entity_poly.pdbx_strand_id
1 'polypeptide(L)'
;MIENTLQPFYDLLDKYSKEYGDNSNACLIVRLSLLTYLLKHHIALCNINSLANRIVEQYNFERPEPREVKFEIVLDNNRESYHIQEERNEIIDLDFEFDDELITLNKNNISKLKDSKWYLFCFTPEEELIIFDYSWSTTELISERNKPLVKNHSLIHPMLVSHNNYNVVSAGEICVVHEKNVLKGIVINNKSGHFRPNSTSLDYVKEFLIRELNIDSKLIIKLNLY
;
A
#
# COMPACT_ATOMS: atom_id res chain seq x y z
N MET A 1 20.37 9.80 24.16
CA MET A 1 18.94 10.04 24.53
C MET A 1 17.97 9.43 23.52
N ILE A 2 18.25 9.44 22.20
CA ILE A 2 17.39 8.83 21.17
C ILE A 2 17.37 7.29 21.25
N GLU A 3 18.48 6.65 21.65
CA GLU A 3 18.56 5.18 21.75
C GLU A 3 17.54 4.60 22.76
N ASN A 4 17.38 5.23 23.93
CA ASN A 4 16.42 4.79 24.95
C ASN A 4 14.97 4.85 24.48
N THR A 5 14.63 5.77 23.56
CA THR A 5 13.28 5.88 22.99
C THR A 5 12.99 4.85 21.90
N LEU A 6 14.02 4.29 21.26
CA LEU A 6 13.86 3.26 20.24
C LEU A 6 13.89 1.84 20.83
N GLN A 7 14.48 1.68 22.02
CA GLN A 7 14.62 0.39 22.70
C GLN A 7 13.32 -0.43 22.74
N PRO A 8 12.14 0.14 23.05
CA PRO A 8 10.90 -0.63 23.08
C PRO A 8 10.53 -1.28 21.73
N PHE A 9 10.86 -0.63 20.60
CA PHE A 9 10.63 -1.21 19.27
C PHE A 9 11.58 -2.39 19.01
N TYR A 10 12.84 -2.25 19.39
CA TYR A 10 13.83 -3.33 19.25
C TYR A 10 13.53 -4.52 20.16
N ASP A 11 13.07 -4.28 21.39
CA ASP A 11 12.64 -5.33 22.31
C ASP A 11 11.44 -6.11 21.75
N LEU A 12 10.47 -5.40 21.15
CA LEU A 12 9.33 -6.03 20.48
C LEU A 12 9.75 -6.83 19.24
N LEU A 13 10.68 -6.29 18.44
CA LEU A 13 11.23 -7.01 17.28
C LEU A 13 11.96 -8.28 17.70
N ASP A 14 12.82 -8.21 18.71
CA ASP A 14 13.55 -9.38 19.23
C ASP A 14 12.58 -10.45 19.76
N LYS A 15 11.58 -10.03 20.54
CA LYS A 15 10.54 -10.92 21.05
C LYS A 15 9.80 -11.64 19.92
N TYR A 16 9.21 -10.90 18.98
CA TYR A 16 8.39 -11.51 17.91
C TYR A 16 9.21 -12.26 16.88
N SER A 17 10.46 -11.83 16.64
CA SER A 17 11.39 -12.55 15.77
C SER A 17 11.74 -13.92 16.34
N LYS A 18 11.95 -14.02 17.66
CA LYS A 18 12.17 -15.30 18.35
C LYS A 18 10.93 -16.19 18.39
N GLU A 19 9.76 -15.60 18.59
CA GLU A 19 8.51 -16.35 18.79
C GLU A 19 7.88 -16.83 17.47
N TYR A 20 7.90 -15.99 16.43
CA TYR A 20 7.18 -16.22 15.18
C TYR A 20 8.07 -16.20 13.93
N GLY A 21 9.37 -15.91 14.10
CA GLY A 21 10.32 -15.72 13.00
C GLY A 21 10.44 -14.26 12.57
N ASP A 22 11.64 -13.90 12.10
CA ASP A 22 11.96 -12.51 11.75
C ASP A 22 11.12 -11.95 10.60
N ASN A 23 10.64 -12.81 9.72
CA ASN A 23 9.81 -12.45 8.58
C ASN A 23 8.30 -12.53 8.88
N SER A 24 7.88 -12.70 10.14
CA SER A 24 6.46 -12.74 10.50
C SER A 24 5.75 -11.39 10.37
N ASN A 25 4.45 -11.41 10.05
CA ASN A 25 3.56 -10.25 10.09
C ASN A 25 3.71 -9.40 11.37
N ALA A 26 3.94 -10.01 12.54
CA ALA A 26 4.18 -9.29 13.78
C ALA A 26 5.43 -8.39 13.69
N CYS A 27 6.55 -8.92 13.19
CA CYS A 27 7.77 -8.14 12.95
C CYS A 27 7.55 -7.02 11.92
N LEU A 28 6.75 -7.28 10.88
CA LEU A 28 6.42 -6.27 9.86
C LEU A 28 5.66 -5.08 10.46
N ILE A 29 4.65 -5.35 11.29
CA ILE A 29 3.87 -4.31 11.99
C ILE A 29 4.80 -3.42 12.83
N VAL A 30 5.74 -4.02 13.56
CA VAL A 30 6.68 -3.27 14.40
C VAL A 30 7.62 -2.42 13.54
N ARG A 31 8.14 -2.95 12.43
CA ARG A 31 9.01 -2.20 11.49
C ARG A 31 8.29 -1.01 10.86
N LEU A 32 7.07 -1.18 10.40
CA LEU A 32 6.26 -0.10 9.85
C LEU A 32 5.97 0.98 10.92
N SER A 33 5.65 0.56 12.14
CA SER A 33 5.43 1.49 13.25
C SER A 33 6.69 2.27 13.62
N LEU A 34 7.85 1.60 13.65
CA LEU A 34 9.15 2.23 13.85
C LEU A 34 9.48 3.21 12.72
N LEU A 35 9.21 2.87 11.46
CA LEU A 35 9.42 3.75 10.32
C LEU A 35 8.61 5.06 10.45
N THR A 36 7.33 4.95 10.78
CA THR A 36 6.47 6.11 11.06
C THR A 36 7.01 6.96 12.21
N TYR A 37 7.48 6.34 13.29
CA TYR A 37 8.09 7.04 14.41
C TYR A 37 9.36 7.80 14.00
N LEU A 38 10.27 7.16 13.28
CA LEU A 38 11.52 7.79 12.81
C LEU A 38 11.24 8.99 11.90
N LEU A 39 10.25 8.88 11.00
CA LEU A 39 9.82 9.98 10.14
C LEU A 39 9.28 11.16 10.95
N LYS A 40 8.39 10.89 11.92
CA LYS A 40 7.77 11.91 12.77
C LYS A 40 8.81 12.73 13.54
N HIS A 41 9.84 12.06 14.03
CA HIS A 41 10.89 12.66 14.83
C HIS A 41 12.15 13.04 14.02
N HIS A 42 12.10 12.93 12.69
CA HIS A 42 13.23 13.19 11.77
C HIS A 42 14.55 12.54 12.20
N ILE A 43 14.47 11.29 12.67
CA ILE A 43 15.65 10.56 13.14
C ILE A 43 16.38 9.98 11.92
N ALA A 44 17.64 10.39 11.74
CA ALA A 44 18.65 9.93 10.78
C ALA A 44 18.15 9.18 9.52
N LEU A 45 18.32 9.79 8.35
CA LEU A 45 17.88 9.25 7.05
C LEU A 45 18.43 7.84 6.74
N CYS A 46 19.64 7.51 7.19
CA CYS A 46 20.21 6.17 7.02
C CYS A 46 19.38 5.08 7.72
N ASN A 47 18.86 5.36 8.92
CA ASN A 47 18.03 4.43 9.67
C ASN A 47 16.67 4.21 8.97
N ILE A 48 16.09 5.29 8.45
CA ILE A 48 14.83 5.25 7.69
C ILE A 48 14.98 4.38 6.45
N ASN A 49 16.02 4.60 5.65
CA ASN A 49 16.26 3.84 4.41
C ASN A 49 16.58 2.36 4.70
N SER A 50 17.39 2.08 5.72
CA SER A 50 17.70 0.70 6.11
C SER A 50 16.45 -0.05 6.55
N LEU A 51 15.58 0.59 7.34
CA LEU A 51 14.33 0.00 7.79
C LEU A 51 13.32 -0.19 6.64
N ALA A 52 13.22 0.79 5.74
CA ALA A 52 12.38 0.69 4.54
C ALA A 52 12.79 -0.50 3.65
N ASN A 53 14.09 -0.69 3.43
CA ASN A 53 14.59 -1.85 2.68
C ASN A 53 14.25 -3.17 3.38
N ARG A 54 14.36 -3.24 4.71
CA ARG A 54 14.01 -4.45 5.47
C ARG A 54 12.51 -4.78 5.37
N ILE A 55 11.64 -3.77 5.33
CA ILE A 55 10.21 -3.94 5.10
C ILE A 55 9.94 -4.54 3.72
N VAL A 56 10.61 -4.03 2.68
CA VAL A 56 10.49 -4.56 1.31
C VAL A 56 10.95 -6.02 1.23
N GLU A 57 12.13 -6.33 1.79
CA GLU A 57 12.66 -7.70 1.83
C GLU A 57 11.69 -8.68 2.49
N GLN A 58 11.13 -8.30 3.64
CA GLN A 58 10.20 -9.13 4.37
C GLN A 58 8.91 -9.40 3.58
N TYR A 59 8.33 -8.36 2.97
CA TYR A 59 7.15 -8.51 2.13
C TYR A 59 7.39 -9.46 0.95
N ASN A 60 8.57 -9.38 0.34
CA ASN A 60 8.96 -10.27 -0.76
C ASN A 60 9.22 -11.70 -0.29
N PHE A 61 9.68 -11.90 0.94
CA PHE A 61 9.86 -13.23 1.55
C PHE A 61 8.52 -13.94 1.81
N GLU A 62 7.49 -13.22 2.25
CA GLU A 62 6.16 -13.80 2.48
C GLU A 62 5.44 -14.19 1.18
N ARG A 63 5.90 -13.69 0.04
CA ARG A 63 5.40 -14.12 -1.26
C ARG A 63 6.20 -15.33 -1.72
N PRO A 64 5.60 -16.51 -1.89
CA PRO A 64 6.26 -17.56 -2.65
C PRO A 64 6.59 -17.00 -4.05
N GLU A 65 7.70 -17.44 -4.65
CA GLU A 65 7.91 -17.21 -6.07
C GLU A 65 6.63 -17.59 -6.82
N PRO A 66 6.21 -16.79 -7.81
CA PRO A 66 5.00 -17.09 -8.57
C PRO A 66 5.15 -18.50 -9.14
N ARG A 67 4.47 -19.47 -8.51
CA ARG A 67 4.32 -20.79 -9.11
C ARG A 67 3.51 -20.54 -10.36
N GLU A 68 4.05 -20.85 -11.54
CA GLU A 68 3.22 -21.02 -12.74
C GLU A 68 2.16 -22.07 -12.40
N VAL A 69 0.96 -21.62 -12.04
CA VAL A 69 -0.15 -22.54 -11.80
C VAL A 69 -0.77 -22.82 -13.16
N LYS A 70 -0.25 -23.84 -13.84
CA LYS A 70 -0.88 -24.40 -15.04
C LYS A 70 -2.05 -25.26 -14.57
N PHE A 71 -3.27 -24.80 -14.80
CA PHE A 71 -4.45 -25.66 -14.72
C PHE A 71 -4.82 -26.12 -16.12
N GLU A 72 -4.99 -27.42 -16.27
CA GLU A 72 -5.45 -28.07 -17.49
C GLU A 72 -6.93 -28.42 -17.29
N ILE A 73 -7.83 -27.71 -17.98
CA ILE A 73 -9.25 -28.10 -18.04
C ILE A 73 -9.42 -28.92 -19.31
N VAL A 74 -9.53 -30.24 -19.15
CA VAL A 74 -9.87 -31.15 -20.24
C VAL A 74 -11.39 -31.23 -20.34
N LEU A 75 -11.96 -30.61 -21.37
CA LEU A 75 -13.35 -30.84 -21.75
C LEU A 75 -13.39 -31.97 -22.77
N ASP A 76 -13.74 -33.16 -22.31
CA ASP A 76 -13.82 -34.35 -23.15
C ASP A 76 -15.22 -34.46 -23.78
N ASN A 77 -15.30 -34.20 -25.08
CA ASN A 77 -16.48 -34.46 -25.89
C ASN A 77 -16.10 -35.31 -27.11
N ASN A 78 -15.52 -36.49 -26.87
CA ASN A 78 -15.38 -37.63 -27.79
C ASN A 78 -14.80 -37.41 -29.21
N ARG A 79 -14.45 -36.21 -29.67
CA ARG A 79 -13.82 -35.98 -30.99
C ARG A 79 -12.80 -34.84 -31.10
N GLU A 80 -12.76 -33.84 -30.21
CA GLU A 80 -11.74 -32.78 -30.26
C GLU A 80 -11.46 -32.19 -28.87
N SER A 81 -10.19 -31.83 -28.61
CA SER A 81 -9.73 -31.15 -27.40
C SER A 81 -9.47 -29.66 -27.67
N TYR A 82 -10.10 -28.79 -26.89
CA TYR A 82 -9.93 -27.34 -26.97
C TYR A 82 -9.10 -26.85 -25.77
N HIS A 83 -8.02 -26.13 -26.04
CA HIS A 83 -7.23 -25.45 -25.01
C HIS A 83 -7.74 -24.02 -24.87
N ILE A 84 -8.52 -23.73 -23.83
CA ILE A 84 -8.97 -22.38 -23.52
C ILE A 84 -8.20 -21.88 -22.29
N GLN A 85 -7.40 -20.83 -22.48
CA GLN A 85 -6.83 -20.05 -21.38
C GLN A 85 -7.86 -18.96 -21.01
N GLU A 86 -8.59 -19.13 -19.91
CA GLU A 86 -9.44 -18.08 -19.35
C GLU A 86 -8.92 -17.66 -17.97
N GLU A 87 -8.39 -16.44 -17.86
CA GLU A 87 -8.30 -15.76 -16.57
C GLU A 87 -9.69 -15.21 -16.23
N ARG A 88 -10.48 -15.99 -15.48
CA ARG A 88 -11.69 -15.46 -14.85
C ARG A 88 -11.31 -14.70 -13.58
N ASN A 89 -11.05 -13.41 -13.72
CA ASN A 89 -11.40 -12.49 -12.65
C ASN A 89 -12.92 -12.28 -12.78
N GLU A 90 -13.70 -12.84 -11.86
CA GLU A 90 -15.08 -12.39 -11.67
C GLU A 90 -15.03 -10.92 -11.23
N ILE A 91 -15.01 -10.01 -12.21
CA ILE A 91 -15.30 -8.61 -11.99
C ILE A 91 -16.78 -8.60 -11.66
N ILE A 92 -17.09 -8.54 -10.37
CA ILE A 92 -18.42 -8.17 -9.93
C ILE A 92 -18.56 -6.71 -10.36
N ASP A 93 -19.35 -6.47 -11.40
CA ASP A 93 -19.87 -5.13 -11.75
C ASP A 93 -20.68 -4.66 -10.55
N LEU A 94 -19.97 -4.00 -9.63
CA LEU A 94 -20.54 -3.32 -8.50
C LEU A 94 -20.82 -1.90 -9.01
N ASP A 95 -22.05 -1.66 -9.48
CA ASP A 95 -22.62 -0.32 -9.68
C ASP A 95 -22.68 0.41 -8.33
N PHE A 96 -21.52 0.84 -7.83
CA PHE A 96 -21.37 1.57 -6.59
C PHE A 96 -20.76 2.93 -6.89
N GLU A 97 -21.57 3.96 -6.68
CA GLU A 97 -21.11 5.34 -6.60
C GLU A 97 -20.41 5.54 -5.25
N PHE A 98 -19.07 5.45 -5.25
CA PHE A 98 -18.21 5.86 -4.12
C PHE A 98 -17.79 7.33 -4.25
N ASP A 99 -18.39 8.11 -5.15
CA ASP A 99 -17.91 9.45 -5.52
C ASP A 99 -17.82 10.41 -4.32
N ASP A 100 -18.73 10.28 -3.33
CA ASP A 100 -18.70 11.07 -2.09
C ASP A 100 -17.53 10.70 -1.15
N GLU A 101 -16.91 9.55 -1.35
CA GLU A 101 -15.81 8.99 -0.55
C GLU A 101 -14.46 9.07 -1.30
N LEU A 102 -14.41 9.75 -2.45
CA LEU A 102 -13.18 9.98 -3.22
C LEU A 102 -12.71 11.42 -3.10
N ILE A 103 -11.40 11.59 -2.87
CA ILE A 103 -10.75 12.89 -2.73
C ILE A 103 -9.62 13.00 -3.72
N THR A 104 -9.69 13.95 -4.65
CA THR A 104 -8.50 14.36 -5.42
C THR A 104 -7.57 15.17 -4.52
N LEU A 105 -6.39 14.61 -4.23
CA LEU A 105 -5.39 15.27 -3.40
C LEU A 105 -4.82 16.50 -4.10
N ASN A 106 -4.68 17.56 -3.31
CA ASN A 106 -4.06 18.82 -3.68
C ASN A 106 -3.42 19.47 -2.45
N LYS A 107 -2.70 20.57 -2.67
CA LYS A 107 -1.97 21.28 -1.61
C LYS A 107 -2.84 21.71 -0.41
N ASN A 108 -4.14 21.87 -0.60
CA ASN A 108 -5.06 22.36 0.44
C ASN A 108 -5.68 21.25 1.29
N ASN A 109 -5.64 19.99 0.84
CA ASN A 109 -6.30 18.88 1.53
C ASN A 109 -5.36 17.76 2.00
N ILE A 110 -4.10 17.72 1.56
CA ILE A 110 -3.14 16.71 2.03
C ILE A 110 -2.98 16.71 3.57
N SER A 111 -3.01 17.89 4.18
CA SER A 111 -2.92 18.06 5.64
C SER A 111 -4.17 17.59 6.39
N LYS A 112 -5.28 17.34 5.68
CA LYS A 112 -6.51 16.79 6.26
C LYS A 112 -6.45 15.28 6.44
N LEU A 113 -5.50 14.61 5.78
CA LEU A 113 -5.28 13.17 5.99
C LEU A 113 -4.84 12.93 7.45
N LYS A 114 -5.35 11.85 8.04
CA LYS A 114 -5.10 11.52 9.44
C LYS A 114 -3.64 11.10 9.61
N ASP A 115 -3.02 11.61 10.68
CA ASP A 115 -1.64 11.28 11.03
C ASP A 115 -1.47 9.76 11.17
N SER A 116 -0.44 9.22 10.52
CA SER A 116 0.01 7.83 10.67
C SER A 116 -1.07 6.80 10.31
N LYS A 117 -1.97 7.17 9.39
CA LYS A 117 -2.97 6.29 8.79
C LYS A 117 -2.68 6.08 7.30
N TRP A 118 -2.97 4.86 6.84
CA TRP A 118 -2.86 4.43 5.46
C TRP A 118 -4.17 4.66 4.73
N TYR A 119 -4.07 5.12 3.49
CA TYR A 119 -5.19 5.34 2.59
C TYR A 119 -4.91 4.61 1.28
N LEU A 120 -5.95 4.12 0.62
CA LEU A 120 -5.83 3.64 -0.76
C LEU A 120 -5.75 4.84 -1.70
N PHE A 121 -4.85 4.75 -2.69
CA PHE A 121 -4.73 5.75 -3.73
C PHE A 121 -4.76 5.13 -5.12
N CYS A 122 -5.17 5.93 -6.10
CA CYS A 122 -4.87 5.72 -7.51
C CYS A 122 -4.31 7.01 -8.12
N PHE A 123 -3.46 6.83 -9.12
CA PHE A 123 -2.86 7.91 -9.90
C PHE A 123 -3.27 7.74 -11.36
N THR A 124 -3.88 8.77 -11.95
CA THR A 124 -4.49 8.71 -13.28
C THR A 124 -3.55 9.26 -14.37
N PRO A 125 -3.79 8.97 -15.66
CA PRO A 125 -3.08 9.58 -16.79
C PRO A 125 -3.20 11.10 -16.86
N GLU A 126 -4.26 11.67 -16.29
CA GLU A 126 -4.49 13.11 -16.16
C GLU A 126 -3.65 13.74 -15.03
N GLU A 127 -2.74 12.96 -14.43
CA GLU A 127 -1.88 13.33 -13.30
C GLU A 127 -2.66 13.68 -12.03
N GLU A 128 -3.81 13.03 -11.80
CA GLU A 128 -4.57 13.20 -10.57
C GLU A 128 -4.23 12.11 -9.56
N LEU A 129 -3.95 12.51 -8.31
CA LEU A 129 -3.80 11.58 -7.19
C LEU A 129 -5.12 11.51 -6.41
N ILE A 130 -5.88 10.46 -6.64
CA ILE A 130 -7.18 10.26 -5.99
C ILE A 130 -6.98 9.36 -4.77
N ILE A 131 -7.66 9.68 -3.68
CA ILE A 131 -7.66 8.95 -2.41
C ILE A 131 -9.05 8.49 -2.09
N PHE A 132 -9.17 7.25 -1.64
CA PHE A 132 -10.38 6.80 -0.95
C PHE A 132 -10.35 7.31 0.49
N ASP A 133 -11.33 8.12 0.90
CA ASP A 133 -11.42 8.77 2.23
C ASP A 133 -11.82 7.79 3.35
N TYR A 134 -11.20 6.63 3.32
CA TYR A 134 -11.21 5.64 4.39
C TYR A 134 -9.78 5.28 4.74
N SER A 135 -9.50 5.22 6.03
CA SER A 135 -8.14 5.16 6.54
C SER A 135 -7.94 3.96 7.45
N TRP A 136 -6.82 3.27 7.31
CA TRP A 136 -6.45 2.12 8.13
C TRP A 136 -5.18 2.41 8.96
N SER A 137 -5.09 1.83 10.15
CA SER A 137 -3.82 1.70 10.88
C SER A 137 -2.93 0.65 10.22
N THR A 138 -1.65 0.69 10.55
CA THR A 138 -0.68 -0.34 10.17
C THR A 138 -1.12 -1.75 10.60
N THR A 139 -1.74 -1.88 11.78
CA THR A 139 -2.28 -3.15 12.26
C THR A 139 -3.43 -3.62 11.38
N GLU A 140 -4.44 -2.76 11.13
CA GLU A 140 -5.60 -3.07 10.28
C GLU A 140 -5.17 -3.48 8.86
N LEU A 141 -4.15 -2.81 8.31
CA LEU A 141 -3.60 -3.11 6.98
C LEU A 141 -3.03 -4.54 6.85
N ILE A 142 -2.57 -5.12 7.97
CA ILE A 142 -1.92 -6.43 8.02
C ILE A 142 -2.87 -7.51 8.54
N SER A 143 -3.73 -7.20 9.52
CA SER A 143 -4.66 -8.16 10.13
C SER A 143 -6.00 -8.27 9.43
N GLU A 144 -6.47 -7.23 8.73
CA GLU A 144 -7.86 -7.11 8.26
C GLU A 144 -8.01 -6.98 6.73
N ARG A 145 -7.07 -7.50 5.94
CA ARG A 145 -7.31 -7.67 4.49
C ARG A 145 -8.41 -8.68 4.15
N ASN A 146 -8.98 -9.35 5.15
CA ASN A 146 -10.20 -10.13 4.99
C ASN A 146 -11.41 -9.19 4.95
N LYS A 147 -11.57 -8.50 3.82
CA LYS A 147 -12.79 -7.77 3.41
C LYS A 147 -13.12 -6.58 4.32
N PRO A 148 -12.47 -5.41 4.16
CA PRO A 148 -13.04 -4.20 4.73
C PRO A 148 -14.46 -4.08 4.18
N LEU A 149 -15.44 -4.17 5.07
CA LEU A 149 -16.84 -4.08 4.69
C LEU A 149 -17.24 -2.62 4.71
N VAL A 150 -17.20 -1.95 3.56
CA VAL A 150 -17.89 -0.67 3.43
C VAL A 150 -19.34 -0.98 3.10
N LYS A 151 -20.26 -0.56 3.98
CA LYS A 151 -21.70 -0.82 3.86
C LYS A 151 -22.03 -2.33 3.68
N ASN A 152 -21.30 -3.22 4.38
CA ASN A 152 -21.41 -4.69 4.29
C ASN A 152 -20.83 -5.36 3.02
N HIS A 153 -20.00 -4.67 2.22
CA HIS A 153 -19.38 -5.22 1.01
C HIS A 153 -17.86 -5.31 1.09
N SER A 154 -17.30 -6.43 0.62
CA SER A 154 -15.87 -6.67 0.57
C SER A 154 -15.18 -5.72 -0.41
N LEU A 155 -14.37 -4.80 0.11
CA LEU A 155 -13.55 -3.91 -0.70
C LEU A 155 -12.36 -4.64 -1.34
N ILE A 156 -12.49 -4.98 -2.63
CA ILE A 156 -11.35 -5.37 -3.48
C ILE A 156 -10.88 -4.10 -4.18
N HIS A 157 -10.00 -3.33 -3.52
CA HIS A 157 -9.45 -2.05 -4.00
C HIS A 157 -10.48 -1.14 -4.72
N PRO A 158 -11.39 -0.47 -3.97
CA PRO A 158 -12.58 0.23 -4.49
C PRO A 158 -12.34 1.15 -5.69
N MET A 159 -11.14 1.72 -5.78
CA MET A 159 -10.76 2.69 -6.80
C MET A 159 -10.61 2.12 -8.23
N LEU A 160 -10.57 0.80 -8.39
CA LEU A 160 -10.55 0.17 -9.72
C LEU A 160 -11.95 -0.26 -10.19
N VAL A 161 -12.97 -0.12 -9.34
CA VAL A 161 -14.30 -0.70 -9.57
C VAL A 161 -15.37 0.38 -9.79
N SER A 162 -15.18 1.61 -9.33
CA SER A 162 -16.26 2.61 -9.36
C SER A 162 -16.48 3.33 -10.70
N HIS A 163 -15.58 3.24 -11.67
CA HIS A 163 -15.83 3.80 -13.00
C HIS A 163 -15.12 3.00 -14.09
N ASN A 164 -15.88 2.55 -15.09
CA ASN A 164 -15.41 1.92 -16.34
C ASN A 164 -14.47 2.80 -17.19
N ASN A 165 -14.00 3.95 -16.67
CA ASN A 165 -13.23 4.96 -17.40
C ASN A 165 -11.94 5.42 -16.71
N TYR A 166 -11.62 5.01 -15.46
CA TYR A 166 -10.33 5.38 -14.87
C TYR A 166 -9.25 4.42 -15.35
N ASN A 167 -8.55 4.83 -16.41
CA ASN A 167 -7.21 4.30 -16.67
C ASN A 167 -6.33 4.67 -15.46
N VAL A 168 -5.58 3.71 -14.92
CA VAL A 168 -4.74 3.92 -13.74
C VAL A 168 -3.27 3.71 -14.09
N VAL A 169 -2.43 4.70 -13.80
CA VAL A 169 -0.97 4.66 -13.96
C VAL A 169 -0.31 3.97 -12.76
N SER A 170 -0.77 4.29 -11.55
CA SER A 170 -0.28 3.68 -10.30
C SER A 170 -1.41 3.53 -9.29
N ALA A 171 -1.35 2.51 -8.44
CA ALA A 171 -2.24 2.38 -7.30
C ALA A 171 -1.53 1.69 -6.15
N GLY A 172 -1.99 1.95 -4.94
CA GLY A 172 -1.43 1.36 -3.75
C GLY A 172 -1.89 2.09 -2.51
N GLU A 173 -0.98 2.20 -1.53
CA GLU A 173 -1.31 2.78 -0.23
C GLU A 173 -0.38 3.96 0.06
N ILE A 174 -0.95 5.01 0.65
CA ILE A 174 -0.23 6.22 1.08
C ILE A 174 -0.46 6.45 2.56
N CYS A 175 0.59 6.74 3.30
CA CYS A 175 0.56 7.14 4.70
C CYS A 175 1.21 8.51 4.86
N VAL A 176 0.52 9.40 5.56
CA VAL A 176 0.98 10.76 5.81
C VAL A 176 1.31 10.91 7.29
N VAL A 177 2.50 11.41 7.60
CA VAL A 177 3.00 11.57 8.96
C VAL A 177 3.03 13.04 9.32
N HIS A 178 2.36 13.40 10.41
CA HIS A 178 2.24 14.77 10.88
C HIS A 178 2.83 14.93 12.29
N GLU A 179 3.31 16.15 12.58
CA GLU A 179 3.56 16.61 13.95
C GLU A 179 2.94 18.00 14.10
N LYS A 180 1.92 18.13 14.97
CA LYS A 180 1.24 19.42 15.23
C LYS A 180 0.81 20.13 13.93
N ASN A 181 0.20 19.39 13.00
CA ASN A 181 -0.25 19.83 11.67
C ASN A 181 0.86 20.16 10.65
N VAL A 182 2.13 19.93 10.98
CA VAL A 182 3.25 20.03 10.03
C VAL A 182 3.48 18.67 9.40
N LEU A 183 3.56 18.61 8.07
CA LEU A 183 3.92 17.40 7.35
C LEU A 183 5.39 17.03 7.60
N LYS A 184 5.61 15.79 8.05
CA LYS A 184 6.92 15.25 8.42
C LYS A 184 7.41 14.17 7.48
N GLY A 185 6.49 13.49 6.80
CA GLY A 185 6.83 12.43 5.88
C GLY A 185 5.61 11.90 5.17
N ILE A 186 5.86 11.29 4.03
CA ILE A 186 4.89 10.50 3.28
C ILE A 186 5.56 9.17 2.99
N VAL A 187 4.84 8.08 3.26
CA VAL A 187 5.22 6.74 2.81
C VAL A 187 4.23 6.32 1.74
N ILE A 188 4.72 5.99 0.55
CA ILE A 188 3.91 5.41 -0.52
C ILE A 188 4.39 4.00 -0.82
N ASN A 189 3.45 3.12 -1.12
CA ASN A 189 3.75 1.79 -1.63
C ASN A 189 2.82 1.46 -2.80
N ASN A 190 3.20 0.47 -3.60
CA ASN A 190 2.41 0.00 -4.74
C ASN A 190 1.60 -1.27 -4.44
N LYS A 191 1.29 -1.56 -3.17
CA LYS A 191 0.62 -2.79 -2.71
C LYS A 191 -0.88 -2.81 -3.03
N SER A 192 -1.22 -2.76 -4.31
CA SER A 192 -2.58 -3.02 -4.77
C SER A 192 -2.80 -4.54 -4.91
N GLY A 193 -3.96 -5.06 -4.50
CA GLY A 193 -4.25 -6.50 -4.47
C GLY A 193 -4.26 -7.17 -5.85
N HIS A 194 -4.89 -6.54 -6.85
CA HIS A 194 -5.11 -7.10 -8.19
C HIS A 194 -4.39 -6.35 -9.31
N PHE A 195 -3.93 -5.13 -9.05
CA PHE A 195 -3.18 -4.32 -10.01
C PHE A 195 -1.70 -4.29 -9.61
N ARG A 196 -0.83 -4.70 -10.52
CA ARG A 196 0.63 -4.70 -10.32
C ARG A 196 1.21 -3.59 -11.20
N PRO A 197 1.22 -2.34 -10.72
CA PRO A 197 1.79 -1.27 -11.52
C PRO A 197 3.29 -1.50 -11.70
N ASN A 198 3.85 -0.95 -12.77
CA ASN A 198 5.30 -1.07 -13.03
C ASN A 198 6.12 -0.51 -11.84
N SER A 199 7.35 -0.98 -11.69
CA SER A 199 8.24 -0.59 -10.58
C SER A 199 8.56 0.91 -10.55
N THR A 200 8.44 1.59 -11.69
CA THR A 200 8.61 3.04 -11.85
C THR A 200 7.35 3.84 -11.53
N SER A 201 6.21 3.20 -11.27
CA SER A 201 4.93 3.89 -11.14
C SER A 201 4.88 4.82 -9.92
N LEU A 202 5.59 4.44 -8.85
CA LEU A 202 5.76 5.27 -7.66
C LEU A 202 6.66 6.49 -7.90
N ASP A 203 7.45 6.51 -8.98
CA ASP A 203 8.18 7.72 -9.38
C ASP A 203 7.23 8.81 -9.84
N TYR A 204 6.22 8.48 -10.66
CA TYR A 204 5.20 9.46 -11.07
C TYR A 204 4.44 10.04 -9.87
N VAL A 205 4.04 9.18 -8.93
CA VAL A 205 3.38 9.62 -7.69
C VAL A 205 4.31 10.54 -6.89
N LYS A 206 5.58 10.18 -6.74
CA LYS A 206 6.56 11.00 -6.03
C LYS A 206 6.77 12.35 -6.73
N GLU A 207 6.88 12.37 -8.05
CA GLU A 207 7.03 13.59 -8.85
C GLU A 207 5.82 14.50 -8.69
N PHE A 208 4.60 13.96 -8.74
CA PHE A 208 3.36 14.69 -8.46
C PHE A 208 3.38 15.31 -7.05
N LEU A 209 3.71 14.52 -6.02
CA LEU A 209 3.81 15.02 -4.63
C LEU A 209 4.82 16.16 -4.50
N ILE A 210 5.95 16.09 -5.21
CA ILE A 210 6.97 17.15 -5.20
C ILE A 210 6.44 18.40 -5.92
N ARG A 211 5.93 18.24 -7.14
CA ARG A 211 5.60 19.36 -8.03
C ARG A 211 4.28 20.04 -7.67
N GLU A 212 3.21 19.26 -7.51
CA GLU A 212 1.85 19.77 -7.31
C GLU A 212 1.54 20.06 -5.85
N LEU A 213 2.11 19.24 -4.94
CA LEU A 213 1.86 19.40 -3.51
C LEU A 213 3.01 20.14 -2.78
N ASN A 214 4.10 20.46 -3.49
CA ASN A 214 5.28 21.17 -2.96
C ASN A 214 5.93 20.44 -1.76
N ILE A 215 6.03 19.11 -1.83
CA ILE A 215 6.65 18.28 -0.79
C ILE A 215 8.13 18.08 -1.07
N ASP A 216 8.99 18.25 -0.05
CA ASP A 216 10.41 17.93 -0.18
C ASP A 216 10.58 16.43 -0.46
N SER A 217 11.28 16.13 -1.57
CA SER A 217 11.64 14.78 -2.00
C SER A 217 12.25 13.88 -0.92
N LYS A 218 12.92 14.45 0.10
CA LYS A 218 13.53 13.74 1.23
C LYS A 218 12.51 13.23 2.24
N LEU A 219 11.31 13.80 2.23
CA LEU A 219 10.21 13.41 3.11
C LEU A 219 9.36 12.28 2.50
N ILE A 220 9.61 11.92 1.24
CA ILE A 220 8.85 10.90 0.53
C ILE A 220 9.64 9.60 0.48
N ILE A 221 9.15 8.59 1.19
CA ILE A 221 9.68 7.23 1.21
C ILE A 221 8.83 6.36 0.29
N LYS A 222 9.48 5.68 -0.66
CA LYS A 222 8.83 4.70 -1.55
C LYS A 222 9.15 3.30 -1.06
N LEU A 223 8.13 2.47 -0.89
CA LEU A 223 8.27 1.03 -0.67
C LEU A 223 7.81 0.32 -1.95
N ASN A 224 8.75 -0.07 -2.80
CA ASN A 224 8.42 -0.86 -3.98
C ASN A 224 8.28 -2.34 -3.58
N LEU A 225 7.06 -2.85 -3.60
CA LEU A 225 6.70 -4.19 -3.13
C LEU A 225 6.42 -5.17 -4.29
N TYR A 226 6.74 -4.79 -5.52
CA TYR A 226 6.65 -5.62 -6.73
C TYR A 226 7.91 -5.51 -7.59
#